data_AF-A0A6L6Y292-F1
#
_entry.id   AF-A0A6L6Y292-F1
#
_cell.length_a   1.000
_cell.length_b   1.000
_cell.length_c   1.000
_cell.angle_alpha   90.00
_cell.angle_beta   90.00
_cell.angle_gamma   90.00
#
_symmetry.space_group_name_H-M   'P 1'
#
loop_
_entity.id
_entity.type
_entity.pdbx_description
1 polymer ?
#
loop_
_entity_poly.entity_id
_entity_poly.type
_entity_poly.pdbx_seq_one_letter_code
_entity_poly.pdbx_strand_id
1 'polypeptide(L)'
;MSKKRRIGRLIAAGKTPPARLTLQAEIEALKIPPRTRAEAKRQLAIKLRLLKSGALNEQSLRELEKRAAQDLSLANARRFEAGVVDAVTTEKISLAHKKWRGRTAD
;
A
#
# COMPACT_ATOMS: atom_id res chain seq x y z
N MET A 1 39.56 -32.21 -11.60
CA MET A 1 39.13 -30.81 -11.39
C MET A 1 37.60 -30.73 -11.39
N SER A 2 36.96 -30.62 -10.22
CA SER A 2 35.50 -30.81 -10.03
C SER A 2 34.65 -29.61 -10.51
N LYS A 3 33.68 -29.87 -11.41
CA LYS A 3 32.70 -28.89 -11.94
C LYS A 3 31.93 -28.12 -10.86
N LYS A 4 31.77 -28.70 -9.65
CA LYS A 4 31.04 -28.08 -8.53
C LYS A 4 31.69 -26.77 -8.02
N ARG A 5 33.00 -26.59 -8.19
CA ARG A 5 33.71 -25.36 -7.75
C ARG A 5 33.53 -24.17 -8.70
N ARG A 6 33.06 -24.37 -9.95
CA ARG A 6 32.87 -23.29 -10.93
C ARG A 6 31.57 -22.52 -10.72
N ILE A 7 30.49 -23.21 -10.31
CA ILE A 7 29.17 -22.59 -10.11
C ILE A 7 29.17 -21.67 -8.88
N GLY A 8 29.85 -22.08 -7.79
CA GLY A 8 29.95 -21.27 -6.58
C GLY A 8 30.64 -19.91 -6.78
N ARG A 9 31.61 -19.82 -7.70
CA ARG A 9 32.29 -18.54 -8.03
C ARG A 9 31.43 -17.59 -8.87
N LEU A 10 30.54 -18.11 -9.71
CA LEU A 10 29.61 -17.28 -10.51
C LEU A 10 28.54 -16.61 -9.63
N ILE A 11 28.13 -17.26 -8.53
CA ILE A 11 27.14 -16.71 -7.59
C ILE A 11 27.78 -15.62 -6.70
N ALA A 12 29.06 -15.73 -6.36
CA ALA A 12 29.77 -14.75 -5.55
C ALA A 12 30.14 -13.47 -6.32
N ALA A 13 30.33 -13.55 -7.64
CA ALA A 13 30.61 -12.39 -8.49
C ALA A 13 29.37 -11.48 -8.76
N GLY A 14 28.17 -11.94 -8.40
CA GLY A 14 26.91 -11.20 -8.59
C GLY A 14 26.45 -10.36 -7.39
N LYS A 15 27.26 -10.22 -6.34
CA LYS A 15 26.87 -9.55 -5.10
C LYS A 15 27.73 -8.33 -4.78
N THR A 16 27.55 -7.26 -5.54
CA THR A 16 27.66 -5.88 -5.04
C THR A 16 27.03 -4.91 -6.05
N PRO A 17 25.83 -4.35 -5.79
CA PRO A 17 25.46 -3.11 -6.42
C PRO A 17 26.10 -1.93 -5.67
N PRO A 18 26.69 -0.93 -6.34
CA PRO A 18 27.02 0.36 -5.74
C PRO A 18 25.72 1.13 -5.49
N ALA A 19 25.01 0.79 -4.41
CA ALA A 19 23.58 1.03 -4.25
C ALA A 19 23.14 2.50 -4.04
N ARG A 20 24.05 3.48 -3.93
CA ARG A 20 23.68 4.88 -3.67
C ARG A 20 23.77 5.81 -4.88
N LEU A 21 24.68 5.54 -5.82
CA LEU A 21 24.81 6.37 -7.04
C LEU A 21 23.77 6.04 -8.11
N THR A 22 23.11 4.88 -8.01
CA THR A 22 22.11 4.43 -8.99
C THR A 22 20.73 5.05 -8.78
N LEU A 23 20.34 5.36 -7.54
CA LEU A 23 18.96 5.79 -7.22
C LEU A 23 18.64 7.16 -7.81
N GLN A 24 19.56 8.13 -7.71
CA GLN A 24 19.36 9.47 -8.27
C GLN A 24 19.29 9.43 -9.80
N ALA A 25 20.19 8.68 -10.45
CA ALA A 25 20.18 8.48 -11.90
C ALA A 25 18.91 7.75 -12.38
N GLU A 26 18.41 6.78 -11.61
CA GLU A 26 17.14 6.09 -11.87
C GLU A 26 15.94 7.05 -11.77
N ILE A 27 15.92 7.94 -10.77
CA ILE A 27 14.89 8.98 -10.62
C ILE A 27 14.95 9.99 -11.77
N GLU A 28 16.14 10.41 -12.19
CA GLU A 28 16.33 11.31 -13.33
C GLU A 28 15.89 10.66 -14.65
N ALA A 29 16.17 9.38 -14.85
CA ALA A 29 15.75 8.62 -16.03
C ALA A 29 14.21 8.50 -16.17
N LEU A 30 13.47 8.58 -15.05
CA LEU A 30 12.00 8.58 -15.06
C LEU A 30 11.40 9.95 -15.47
N LYS A 31 12.16 11.05 -15.40
CA LYS A 31 11.66 12.38 -15.79
C LYS A 31 11.57 12.54 -17.31
N ILE A 32 12.36 11.79 -18.07
CA ILE A 32 12.40 11.85 -19.53
C ILE A 32 11.27 10.97 -20.09
N PRO A 33 10.40 11.46 -20.98
CA PRO A 33 9.36 10.61 -21.59
C PRO A 33 9.99 9.58 -22.54
N PRO A 34 9.55 8.31 -22.53
CA PRO A 34 10.11 7.26 -23.37
C PRO A 34 9.67 7.46 -24.83
N ARG A 35 10.62 7.31 -25.77
CA ARG A 35 10.33 7.38 -27.21
C ARG A 35 10.08 6.01 -27.82
N THR A 36 10.67 4.96 -27.24
CA THR A 36 10.55 3.58 -27.74
C THR A 36 9.91 2.63 -26.72
N ARG A 37 9.29 1.55 -27.21
CA ARG A 37 8.73 0.49 -26.34
C ARG A 37 9.78 -0.13 -25.41
N ALA A 38 11.03 -0.22 -25.86
CA ALA A 38 12.13 -0.74 -25.07
C ALA A 38 12.47 0.20 -23.90
N GLU A 39 12.51 1.51 -24.13
CA GLU A 39 12.70 2.52 -23.08
C GLU A 39 11.55 2.51 -22.08
N ALA A 40 10.30 2.44 -22.55
CA ALA A 40 9.13 2.36 -21.67
C ALA A 40 9.19 1.16 -20.72
N LYS A 41 9.61 -0.01 -21.23
CA LYS A 41 9.82 -1.21 -20.39
C LYS A 41 10.93 -1.02 -19.36
N ARG A 42 12.03 -0.37 -19.76
CA ARG A 42 13.15 -0.08 -18.84
C ARG A 42 12.71 0.89 -17.74
N GLN A 43 12.00 1.95 -18.08
CA GLN A 43 11.44 2.90 -17.11
C GLN A 43 10.44 2.23 -16.17
N LEU A 44 9.56 1.36 -16.68
CA LEU A 44 8.65 0.59 -15.83
C LEU A 44 9.42 -0.29 -14.85
N ALA A 45 10.46 -0.99 -15.31
CA ALA A 45 11.29 -1.82 -14.43
C ALA A 45 11.99 -0.99 -13.33
N ILE A 46 12.47 0.21 -13.67
CA ILE A 46 13.04 1.16 -12.70
C ILE A 46 11.97 1.60 -11.70
N LYS A 47 10.78 2.00 -12.16
CA LYS A 47 9.65 2.39 -11.30
C LYS A 47 9.31 1.30 -10.30
N LEU A 48 9.19 0.05 -10.75
CA LEU A 48 8.91 -1.10 -9.88
C LEU A 48 10.01 -1.37 -8.85
N ARG A 49 11.28 -1.21 -9.22
CA ARG A 49 12.41 -1.34 -8.27
C ARG A 49 12.37 -0.25 -7.21
N LEU A 50 12.16 0.99 -7.61
CA LEU A 50 12.06 2.14 -6.70
C LEU A 50 10.83 2.08 -5.80
N LEU A 51 9.72 1.53 -6.28
CA LEU A 51 8.55 1.21 -5.45
C LEU A 51 8.89 0.13 -4.41
N LYS A 52 9.56 -0.95 -4.84
CA LYS A 52 9.99 -2.03 -3.93
C LYS A 52 10.98 -1.54 -2.87
N SER A 53 11.86 -0.60 -3.20
CA SER A 53 12.81 -0.02 -2.26
C SER A 53 12.20 1.07 -1.36
N GLY A 54 10.96 1.50 -1.61
CA GLY A 54 10.31 2.61 -0.88
C GLY A 54 10.88 3.98 -1.23
N ALA A 55 11.64 4.10 -2.33
CA ALA A 55 12.21 5.38 -2.78
C ALA A 55 11.19 6.22 -3.58
N LEU A 56 10.28 5.55 -4.30
CA LEU A 56 9.08 6.17 -4.83
C LEU A 56 7.96 5.93 -3.81
N ASN A 57 7.74 6.92 -2.95
CA ASN A 57 6.59 6.96 -2.05
C ASN A 57 5.29 7.09 -2.86
N GLU A 58 4.78 5.99 -3.42
CA GLU A 58 3.34 5.84 -3.46
C GLU A 58 2.90 5.80 -2.00
N GLN A 59 2.06 6.75 -1.59
CA GLN A 59 1.51 6.79 -0.23
C GLN A 59 1.10 5.36 0.13
N SER A 60 1.69 4.82 1.19
CA SER A 60 1.44 3.43 1.55
C SER A 60 -0.08 3.23 1.63
N LEU A 61 -0.60 2.04 1.29
CA LEU A 61 -2.05 1.80 1.34
C LEU A 61 -2.66 2.29 2.67
N ARG A 62 -1.92 2.18 3.77
CA ARG A 62 -2.26 2.71 5.10
C ARG A 62 -2.41 4.23 5.16
N GLU A 63 -1.57 4.98 4.45
CA GLU A 63 -1.68 6.44 4.36
C GLU A 63 -2.88 6.87 3.52
N LEU A 64 -3.16 6.15 2.42
CA LEU A 64 -4.35 6.37 1.60
C LEU A 64 -5.63 6.04 2.40
N GLU A 65 -5.64 4.95 3.14
CA GLU A 65 -6.74 4.58 4.05
C GLU A 65 -6.97 5.66 5.11
N LYS A 66 -5.90 6.19 5.73
CA LYS A 66 -6.01 7.28 6.70
C LYS A 66 -6.60 8.55 6.09
N ARG A 67 -6.18 8.92 4.89
CA ARG A 67 -6.72 10.09 4.17
C ARG A 67 -8.19 9.87 3.81
N ALA A 68 -8.54 8.72 3.26
CA ALA A 68 -9.92 8.38 2.95
C ALA A 68 -10.83 8.42 4.19
N ALA A 69 -10.34 7.93 5.34
CA ALA A 69 -11.07 8.00 6.60
C ALA A 69 -11.28 9.46 7.08
N GLN A 70 -10.27 10.33 6.92
CA GLN A 70 -10.38 11.75 7.24
C GLN A 70 -11.38 12.47 6.31
N ASP A 71 -11.32 12.20 5.01
CA ASP A 71 -12.23 12.78 4.02
C ASP A 71 -13.68 12.37 4.28
N LEU A 72 -13.92 11.10 4.63
CA LEU A 72 -15.24 10.61 5.03
C LEU A 72 -15.74 11.31 6.30
N SER A 73 -14.88 11.50 7.30
CA SER A 73 -15.23 12.22 8.52
C SER A 73 -15.67 13.66 8.23
N LEU A 74 -14.90 14.38 7.41
CA LEU A 74 -15.24 15.75 6.99
C LEU A 74 -16.54 15.81 6.19
N ALA A 75 -16.74 14.88 5.26
CA ALA A 75 -17.98 14.81 4.48
C ALA A 75 -19.21 14.54 5.38
N ASN A 76 -19.07 13.65 6.37
CA ASN A 76 -20.12 13.36 7.34
C ASN A 76 -20.43 14.57 8.24
N ALA A 77 -19.41 15.29 8.72
CA ALA A 77 -19.60 16.52 9.49
C ALA A 77 -20.39 17.57 8.69
N ARG A 78 -20.03 17.78 7.41
CA ARG A 78 -20.77 18.69 6.52
C ARG A 78 -22.22 18.26 6.29
N ARG A 79 -22.48 16.97 6.15
CA ARG A 79 -23.85 16.43 6.02
C ARG A 79 -24.67 16.66 7.30
N PHE A 80 -24.04 16.50 8.46
CA PHE A 80 -24.67 16.78 9.76
C PHE A 80 -25.02 18.27 9.89
N GLU A 81 -24.09 19.17 9.57
CA GLU A 81 -24.34 20.62 9.56
C GLU A 81 -25.46 21.01 8.59
N ALA A 82 -25.54 20.37 7.43
CA ALA A 82 -26.60 20.58 6.45
C ALA A 82 -27.96 19.98 6.86
N GLY A 83 -28.04 19.24 7.97
CA GLY A 83 -29.26 18.56 8.41
C GLY A 83 -29.69 17.37 7.53
N VAL A 84 -28.78 16.85 6.69
CA VAL A 84 -29.02 15.74 5.74
C VAL A 84 -28.51 14.42 6.34
N VAL A 85 -28.74 14.19 7.63
CA VAL A 85 -28.40 12.92 8.29
C VAL A 85 -29.70 12.23 8.64
N ASP A 86 -29.98 11.13 7.95
CA ASP A 86 -31.10 10.25 8.28
C ASP A 86 -31.00 9.82 9.74
N ALA A 87 -32.11 9.93 10.47
CA ALA A 87 -32.15 9.49 11.85
C ALA A 87 -31.80 8.01 11.90
N VAL A 88 -30.68 7.67 12.53
CA VAL A 88 -30.38 6.28 12.86
C VAL A 88 -31.36 5.89 13.95
N THR A 89 -32.48 5.30 13.55
CA THR A 89 -33.41 4.64 14.45
C THR A 89 -32.67 3.48 15.07
N THR A 90 -32.06 3.74 16.23
CA THR A 90 -31.66 2.68 17.16
C THR A 90 -32.94 2.14 17.77
N GLU A 91 -33.77 1.51 16.94
CA GLU A 91 -34.86 0.69 17.45
C GLU A 91 -34.20 -0.32 18.37
N LYS A 92 -34.44 -0.11 19.66
CA LYS A 92 -34.09 -1.02 20.75
C LYS A 92 -34.39 -2.41 20.22
N ILE A 93 -33.34 -3.21 20.01
CA ILE A 93 -33.43 -4.63 19.64
C ILE A 93 -34.71 -5.18 20.23
N SER A 94 -35.68 -5.50 19.37
CA SER A 94 -37.03 -5.85 19.80
C SER A 94 -36.94 -6.93 20.87
N LEU A 95 -37.80 -6.87 21.88
CA LEU A 95 -37.79 -7.82 23.01
C LEU A 95 -37.76 -9.29 22.55
N ALA A 96 -38.23 -9.59 21.32
CA ALA A 96 -38.14 -10.88 20.66
C ALA A 96 -36.70 -11.46 20.59
N HIS A 97 -35.68 -10.61 20.46
CA HIS A 97 -34.28 -11.04 20.40
C HIS A 97 -33.59 -11.08 21.77
N LYS A 98 -34.25 -10.60 22.84
CA LYS A 98 -33.75 -10.70 24.21
C LYS A 98 -34.19 -12.02 24.83
N LYS A 99 -33.42 -13.10 24.62
CA LYS A 99 -33.63 -14.37 25.33
C LYS A 99 -33.01 -14.33 26.72
N TRP A 100 -33.80 -14.59 27.76
CA TRP A 100 -33.31 -14.90 29.10
C TRP A 100 -32.39 -16.13 29.06
N ARG A 101 -31.14 -15.97 29.46
CA ARG A 101 -30.11 -17.03 29.53
C ARG A 101 -29.88 -17.42 30.99
N GLY A 102 -30.97 -17.68 31.71
CA GLY A 102 -30.92 -17.96 33.14
C GLY A 102 -29.93 -19.08 33.49
N ARG A 103 -29.22 -18.88 34.59
CA ARG A 103 -28.78 -19.94 35.50
C ARG A 103 -29.11 -19.41 36.88
N THR A 104 -30.24 -19.86 37.44
CA THR A 104 -30.50 -19.63 38.86
C THR A 104 -29.42 -20.42 39.58
N ALA A 105 -28.56 -19.75 40.35
CA ALA A 105 -27.67 -20.44 41.27
C ALA A 105 -28.54 -21.17 42.31
N ASP A 106 -28.18 -22.41 42.64
CA ASP A 106 -28.80 -23.18 43.73
C ASP A 106 -28.61 -22.48 45.09
#